data_AF-A0A0X1RXD8-F1
#
_entry.id   AF-A0A0X1RXD8-F1
#
_cell.length_a   1.000
_cell.length_b   1.000
_cell.length_c   1.000
_cell.angle_alpha   90.00
_cell.angle_beta   90.00
_cell.angle_gamma   90.00
#
_symmetry.space_group_name_H-M   'P 1'
#
loop_
_entity.id
_entity.type
_entity.pdbx_description
1 polymer ?
#
loop_
_entity_poly.entity_id
_entity_poly.type
_entity_poly.pdbx_seq_one_letter_code
_entity_poly.pdbx_strand_id
1 'polypeptide(L)'
;MINNYEILQFMNKNKQYKGYQVAQTDSKQVPGASHLLFKAGVDRFLFVRIIEPTRDTPTTDKILAIEELASYKFSEFETVKYDQFSLSQRYTFTRPNGEQLIVKTWVSSATLRSALPDKVKLIVVDRKWYNRIVGFRSKDPLHMVIATAVYAAIIFLYFKYFF
;
A
#
# COMPACT_ATOMS: atom_id res chain seq x y z
N MET A 1 -6.22 19.63 -2.84
CA MET A 1 -6.21 18.15 -2.80
C MET A 1 -6.46 17.75 -1.36
N ILE A 2 -7.56 17.06 -1.10
CA ILE A 2 -7.99 16.69 0.26
C ILE A 2 -7.04 15.62 0.80
N ASN A 3 -6.65 15.73 2.06
CA ASN A 3 -5.76 14.74 2.67
C ASN A 3 -6.56 13.56 3.28
N ASN A 4 -5.90 12.43 3.52
CA ASN A 4 -6.55 11.23 4.08
C ASN A 4 -7.17 11.49 5.46
N TYR A 5 -6.63 12.43 6.24
CA TYR A 5 -7.14 12.76 7.57
C TYR A 5 -8.52 13.43 7.50
N GLU A 6 -8.70 14.39 6.59
CA GLU A 6 -9.97 15.06 6.33
C GLU A 6 -11.03 14.08 5.83
N ILE A 7 -10.64 13.16 4.94
CA ILE A 7 -11.52 12.08 4.46
C ILE A 7 -11.93 11.17 5.61
N LEU A 8 -10.98 10.76 6.46
CA LEU A 8 -11.26 9.91 7.61
C LEU A 8 -12.17 10.59 8.63
N GLN A 9 -12.01 11.91 8.86
CA GLN A 9 -12.93 12.67 9.71
C GLN A 9 -14.35 12.69 9.14
N PHE A 10 -14.49 12.95 7.84
CA PHE A 10 -15.78 12.92 7.16
C PHE A 10 -16.43 11.53 7.25
N MET A 11 -15.65 10.47 7.02
CA MET A 11 -16.14 9.09 7.13
C MET A 11 -16.56 8.72 8.54
N ASN A 12 -15.84 9.16 9.57
CA ASN A 12 -16.20 8.86 10.96
C ASN A 12 -17.49 9.55 11.43
N LYS A 13 -17.89 10.65 10.79
CA LYS A 13 -19.20 11.29 11.01
C LYS A 13 -20.34 10.48 10.37
N ASN A 14 -20.05 9.72 9.31
CA ASN A 14 -21.02 8.87 8.61
C ASN A 14 -21.10 7.48 9.26
N LYS A 15 -22.28 7.08 9.75
CA LYS A 15 -22.48 5.78 10.42
C LYS A 15 -22.01 4.59 9.58
N GLN A 16 -22.20 4.66 8.25
CA GLN A 16 -21.80 3.61 7.31
C GLN A 16 -20.29 3.35 7.26
N TYR A 17 -19.48 4.41 7.37
CA TYR A 17 -18.02 4.34 7.19
C TYR A 17 -17.25 4.44 8.52
N LYS A 18 -17.97 4.44 9.65
CA LYS A 18 -17.36 4.61 10.97
C LYS A 18 -16.37 3.50 11.29
N GLY A 19 -15.12 3.91 11.57
CA GLY A 19 -14.02 3.01 11.90
C GLY A 19 -13.39 2.30 10.70
N TYR A 20 -13.75 2.66 9.46
CA TYR A 20 -12.95 2.29 8.31
C TYR A 20 -11.66 3.11 8.28
N GLN A 21 -10.59 2.47 7.84
CA GLN A 21 -9.34 3.12 7.49
C GLN A 21 -9.39 3.54 6.02
N VAL A 22 -8.67 4.60 5.70
CA VAL A 22 -8.62 5.20 4.37
C VAL A 22 -7.21 5.13 3.85
N ALA A 23 -7.04 4.62 2.64
CA ALA A 23 -5.78 4.65 1.93
C ALA A 23 -5.99 5.15 0.51
N GLN A 24 -5.07 5.97 0.00
CA GLN A 24 -5.06 6.25 -1.43
C GLN A 24 -4.81 4.95 -2.19
N THR A 25 -5.46 4.81 -3.34
CA THR A 25 -5.32 3.63 -4.18
C THR A 25 -5.33 4.00 -5.65
N ASP A 26 -4.58 3.22 -6.43
CA ASP A 26 -4.65 3.17 -7.87
C ASP A 26 -4.89 1.71 -8.28
N SER A 27 -6.01 1.46 -8.96
CA SER A 27 -6.33 0.15 -9.52
C SER A 27 -6.87 0.32 -10.93
N LYS A 28 -6.22 -0.32 -11.89
CA LYS A 28 -6.69 -0.34 -13.28
C LYS A 28 -8.03 -1.08 -13.43
N GLN A 29 -8.30 -2.01 -12.52
CA GLN A 29 -9.51 -2.80 -12.49
C GLN A 29 -10.73 -2.03 -11.97
N VAL A 30 -10.53 -0.92 -11.23
CA VAL A 30 -11.63 -0.07 -10.75
C VAL A 30 -11.37 1.38 -11.17
N PRO A 31 -11.71 1.75 -12.42
CA PRO A 31 -11.41 3.06 -12.96
C PRO A 31 -12.01 4.21 -12.15
N GLY A 32 -11.16 5.18 -11.81
CA GLY A 32 -11.56 6.39 -11.07
C GLY A 32 -11.80 6.17 -9.58
N ALA A 33 -11.45 5.01 -9.02
CA ALA A 33 -11.28 4.86 -7.59
C ALA A 33 -10.06 5.67 -7.14
N SER A 34 -10.24 6.49 -6.11
CA SER A 34 -9.15 7.28 -5.53
C SER A 34 -8.71 6.74 -4.17
N HIS A 35 -9.62 6.09 -3.45
CA HIS A 35 -9.35 5.57 -2.11
C HIS A 35 -9.86 4.15 -1.92
N LEU A 36 -9.17 3.42 -1.06
CA LEU A 36 -9.50 2.10 -0.56
C LEU A 36 -9.95 2.25 0.89
N LEU A 37 -11.13 1.73 1.19
CA LEU A 37 -11.66 1.62 2.55
C LEU A 37 -11.58 0.19 3.01
N PHE A 38 -11.04 -0.02 4.21
CA PHE A 38 -10.97 -1.34 4.83
C PHE A 38 -11.05 -1.20 6.34
N LYS A 39 -11.45 -2.27 7.03
CA LYS A 39 -11.59 -2.27 8.48
C LYS A 39 -11.17 -3.63 9.03
N ALA A 40 -10.32 -3.62 10.06
CA ALA A 40 -9.94 -4.85 10.75
C ALA A 40 -11.18 -5.56 11.31
N GLY A 41 -11.23 -6.90 11.12
CA GLY A 41 -12.38 -7.72 11.50
C GLY A 41 -13.58 -7.64 10.54
N VAL A 42 -13.49 -6.87 9.45
CA VAL A 42 -14.52 -6.85 8.40
C VAL A 42 -13.98 -7.51 7.14
N ASP A 43 -14.67 -8.55 6.68
CA ASP A 43 -14.33 -9.34 5.49
C ASP A 43 -14.64 -8.60 4.17
N ARG A 44 -14.40 -7.29 4.11
CA ARG A 44 -14.62 -6.50 2.89
C ARG A 44 -13.69 -5.30 2.80
N PHE A 45 -13.41 -4.89 1.57
CA PHE A 45 -12.82 -3.60 1.25
C PHE A 45 -13.58 -2.94 0.10
N LEU A 46 -13.58 -1.62 0.12
CA LEU A 46 -14.37 -0.80 -0.79
C LEU A 46 -13.44 0.11 -1.57
N PHE A 47 -13.63 0.17 -2.89
CA PHE A 47 -13.06 1.21 -3.71
C PHE A 47 -14.03 2.36 -3.79
N VAL A 48 -13.56 3.55 -3.43
CA VAL A 48 -14.40 4.74 -3.40
C VAL A 48 -13.77 5.88 -4.18
N ARG A 49 -14.65 6.75 -4.68
CA ARG A 49 -14.31 8.06 -5.22
C ARG A 49 -14.83 9.12 -4.27
N ILE A 50 -13.97 10.07 -3.94
CA ILE A 50 -14.33 11.25 -3.16
C ILE A 50 -14.81 12.32 -4.12
N ILE A 51 -16.04 12.80 -3.91
CA ILE A 51 -16.63 13.88 -4.70
C ILE A 51 -16.32 15.20 -3.99
N GLU A 52 -15.45 15.99 -4.61
CA GLU A 52 -15.10 17.33 -4.15
C GLU A 52 -16.08 18.36 -4.76
N PRO A 53 -16.36 19.48 -4.07
CA PRO A 53 -17.17 20.55 -4.63
C PRO A 53 -16.49 21.18 -5.85
N THR A 54 -17.28 21.49 -6.88
CA THR A 54 -16.82 22.33 -8.00
C THR A 54 -16.86 23.80 -7.58
N ARG A 55 -16.16 24.67 -8.33
CA ARG A 55 -16.10 26.11 -8.04
C ARG A 55 -17.48 26.78 -7.92
N ASP A 56 -18.49 26.22 -8.58
CA ASP A 56 -19.85 26.78 -8.63
C ASP A 56 -20.77 26.21 -7.54
N THR A 57 -20.28 25.31 -6.67
CA THR A 57 -21.09 24.72 -5.60
C THR A 57 -20.99 25.61 -4.35
N PRO A 58 -22.08 26.24 -3.87
CA PRO A 58 -22.06 27.07 -2.68
C PRO A 58 -22.02 26.20 -1.42
N THR A 59 -20.83 25.73 -1.04
CA THR A 59 -20.60 24.98 0.19
C THR A 59 -19.27 25.32 0.83
N THR A 60 -19.22 25.24 2.16
CA THR A 60 -17.98 25.31 2.94
C THR A 60 -17.37 23.94 3.17
N ASP A 61 -18.09 22.86 2.86
CA ASP A 61 -17.62 21.50 3.02
C ASP A 61 -16.61 21.14 1.94
N LYS A 62 -15.50 20.52 2.35
CA LYS A 62 -14.47 20.04 1.42
C LYS A 62 -14.88 18.76 0.68
N ILE A 63 -15.79 17.97 1.25
CA ILE A 63 -16.24 16.69 0.70
C ILE A 63 -17.76 16.74 0.60
N LEU A 64 -18.30 16.56 -0.61
CA LEU A 64 -19.74 16.51 -0.84
C LEU A 64 -20.29 15.11 -0.59
N ALA A 65 -19.63 14.10 -1.18
CA ALA A 65 -20.10 12.73 -1.15
C ALA A 65 -18.95 11.74 -1.31
N ILE A 66 -19.25 10.48 -0.97
CA ILE A 66 -18.40 9.32 -1.23
C ILE A 66 -19.20 8.40 -2.14
N GLU A 67 -18.67 8.14 -3.33
CA GLU A 67 -19.23 7.20 -4.29
C GLU A 67 -18.51 5.85 -4.14
N GLU A 68 -19.25 4.78 -3.86
CA GLU A 68 -18.72 3.42 -3.86
C GLU A 68 -18.70 2.90 -5.29
N LEU A 69 -17.50 2.60 -5.81
CA LEU A 69 -17.31 2.13 -7.18
C LEU A 69 -17.23 0.61 -7.27
N ALA A 70 -16.65 -0.04 -6.25
CA ALA A 70 -16.57 -1.48 -6.18
C ALA A 70 -16.41 -1.96 -4.74
N SER A 71 -16.90 -3.17 -4.48
CA SER A 71 -16.83 -3.84 -3.19
C SER A 71 -16.34 -5.25 -3.40
N TYR A 72 -15.34 -5.67 -2.62
CA TYR A 72 -14.77 -6.99 -2.69
C TYR A 72 -14.70 -7.59 -1.29
N LYS A 73 -15.00 -8.88 -1.18
CA LYS A 73 -14.79 -9.62 0.07
C LYS A 73 -13.38 -10.20 0.10
N PHE A 74 -12.71 -10.13 1.25
CA PHE A 74 -11.38 -10.75 1.36
C PHE A 74 -11.48 -12.27 1.19
N SER A 75 -12.59 -12.86 1.62
CA SER A 75 -12.90 -14.28 1.46
C SER A 75 -13.05 -14.81 0.04
N GLU A 76 -13.19 -13.94 -0.96
CA GLU A 76 -13.17 -14.35 -2.37
C GLU A 76 -11.75 -14.70 -2.84
N PHE A 77 -10.73 -14.28 -2.10
CA PHE A 77 -9.33 -14.45 -2.47
C PHE A 77 -8.67 -15.56 -1.66
N GLU A 78 -7.91 -16.40 -2.35
CA GLU A 78 -7.14 -17.47 -1.74
C GLU A 78 -5.76 -16.96 -1.29
N THR A 79 -5.13 -16.15 -2.15
CA THR A 79 -3.78 -15.64 -1.92
C THR A 79 -3.69 -14.14 -2.12
N VAL A 80 -2.87 -13.50 -1.27
CA VAL A 80 -2.47 -12.11 -1.43
C VAL A 80 -0.96 -12.05 -1.51
N LYS A 81 -0.46 -11.58 -2.65
CA LYS A 81 0.97 -11.30 -2.86
C LYS A 81 1.22 -9.83 -2.65
N TYR A 82 2.23 -9.47 -1.86
CA TYR A 82 2.66 -8.08 -1.74
C TYR A 82 4.18 -7.96 -1.83
N ASP A 83 4.61 -6.81 -2.36
CA ASP A 83 6.01 -6.44 -2.49
C ASP A 83 6.40 -5.51 -1.34
N GLN A 84 7.23 -6.01 -0.42
CA GLN A 84 7.61 -5.28 0.78
C GLN A 84 8.61 -4.14 0.51
N PHE A 85 9.30 -4.18 -0.65
CA PHE A 85 10.43 -3.30 -0.93
C PHE A 85 10.17 -2.29 -2.06
N SER A 86 8.97 -2.26 -2.62
CA SER A 86 8.58 -1.24 -3.61
C SER A 86 8.09 0.04 -2.94
N LEU A 87 8.51 1.20 -3.47
CA LEU A 87 8.08 2.53 -3.01
C LEU A 87 6.55 2.74 -3.08
N SER A 88 5.88 2.05 -4.00
CA SER A 88 4.42 1.89 -4.00
C SER A 88 4.08 0.46 -3.62
N GLN A 89 3.26 0.26 -2.59
CA GLN A 89 2.91 -1.08 -2.15
C GLN A 89 1.87 -1.66 -3.10
N ARG A 90 2.27 -2.69 -3.85
CA ARG A 90 1.41 -3.39 -4.78
C ARG A 90 0.94 -4.70 -4.15
N TYR A 91 -0.37 -4.83 -4.04
CA TYR A 91 -1.05 -6.04 -3.60
C TYR A 91 -1.68 -6.71 -4.82
N THR A 92 -1.48 -8.02 -4.94
CA THR A 92 -2.11 -8.85 -5.95
C THR A 92 -2.93 -9.91 -5.23
N PHE A 93 -4.25 -9.71 -5.23
CA PHE A 93 -5.23 -10.64 -4.71
C PHE A 93 -5.56 -11.65 -5.82
N THR A 94 -5.46 -12.94 -5.51
CA THR A 94 -5.74 -14.02 -6.47
C THR A 94 -6.90 -14.86 -5.96
N ARG A 95 -7.91 -15.04 -6.81
CA ARG A 95 -9.07 -15.90 -6.56
C ARG A 95 -8.74 -17.37 -6.85
N PRO A 96 -9.52 -18.33 -6.34
CA PRO A 96 -9.33 -19.76 -6.64
C PRO A 96 -9.37 -20.10 -8.14
N ASN A 97 -10.11 -19.31 -8.94
CA ASN A 97 -10.19 -19.46 -10.40
C ASN A 97 -8.99 -18.86 -11.16
N GLY A 98 -8.00 -18.31 -10.45
CA GLY A 98 -6.81 -17.69 -11.03
C GLY A 98 -6.95 -16.21 -11.40
N GLU A 99 -8.14 -15.61 -11.27
CA GLU A 99 -8.34 -14.19 -11.52
C GLU A 99 -7.57 -13.33 -10.51
N GLN A 100 -7.01 -12.21 -10.99
CA GLN A 100 -6.16 -11.33 -10.19
C GLN A 100 -6.71 -9.91 -10.09
N LEU A 101 -6.85 -9.42 -8.86
CA LEU A 101 -7.07 -8.01 -8.56
C LEU A 101 -5.76 -7.39 -8.08
N ILE A 102 -5.31 -6.37 -8.81
CA ILE A 102 -4.09 -5.63 -8.49
C ILE A 102 -4.49 -4.29 -7.88
N VAL A 103 -3.98 -4.05 -6.68
CA VAL A 103 -4.25 -2.85 -5.90
C VAL A 103 -2.92 -2.21 -5.56
N LYS A 104 -2.68 -1.00 -6.07
CA LYS A 104 -1.54 -0.19 -5.62
C LYS A 104 -2.06 0.75 -4.55
N THR A 105 -1.51 0.68 -3.36
CA THR A 105 -1.90 1.55 -2.26
C THR A 105 -0.67 2.01 -1.48
N TRP A 106 -0.85 3.10 -0.73
CA TRP A 106 0.16 3.70 0.14
C TRP A 106 0.02 3.24 1.59
N VAL A 107 -0.87 2.28 1.85
CA VAL A 107 -1.01 1.64 3.16
C VAL A 107 0.13 0.66 3.41
N SER A 108 0.61 0.63 4.65
CA SER A 108 1.67 -0.29 5.07
C SER A 108 1.21 -1.75 5.04
N SER A 109 2.14 -2.66 4.74
CA SER A 109 1.89 -4.11 4.71
C SER A 109 1.41 -4.65 6.04
N ALA A 110 1.89 -4.10 7.15
CA ALA A 110 1.41 -4.46 8.49
C ALA A 110 -0.07 -4.06 8.68
N THR A 111 -0.44 -2.87 8.21
CA THR A 111 -1.80 -2.33 8.35
C THR A 111 -2.82 -3.08 7.49
N LEU A 112 -2.49 -3.41 6.24
CA LEU A 112 -3.41 -4.21 5.43
C LEU A 112 -3.48 -5.65 5.93
N ARG A 113 -2.33 -6.21 6.36
CA ARG A 113 -2.28 -7.57 6.92
C ARG A 113 -3.17 -7.74 8.13
N SER A 114 -3.26 -6.76 9.02
CA SER A 114 -4.15 -6.84 10.18
C SER A 114 -5.65 -6.80 9.81
N ALA A 115 -5.97 -6.39 8.58
CA ALA A 115 -7.34 -6.43 8.07
C ALA A 115 -7.66 -7.71 7.27
N LEU A 116 -6.65 -8.48 6.86
CA LEU A 116 -6.85 -9.72 6.12
C LEU A 116 -7.35 -10.85 7.05
N PRO A 117 -8.35 -11.64 6.63
CA PRO A 117 -8.74 -12.85 7.35
C PRO A 117 -7.63 -13.90 7.33
N ASP A 118 -7.48 -14.67 8.41
CA ASP A 118 -6.43 -15.70 8.57
C ASP A 118 -6.41 -16.76 7.45
N LYS A 119 -7.56 -17.01 6.83
CA LYS A 119 -7.69 -17.97 5.71
C LYS A 119 -6.99 -17.52 4.42
N VAL A 120 -6.69 -16.23 4.27
CA VAL A 120 -6.04 -15.70 3.06
C VAL A 120 -4.53 -15.91 3.16
N LYS A 121 -3.97 -16.73 2.26
CA LYS A 121 -2.54 -17.04 2.28
C LYS A 121 -1.73 -15.84 1.82
N LEU A 122 -0.82 -15.41 2.69
CA LEU A 122 -0.03 -14.21 2.51
C LEU A 122 1.36 -14.58 1.95
N ILE A 123 1.73 -13.99 0.81
CA ILE A 123 3.00 -14.25 0.12
C ILE A 123 3.78 -12.94 0.03
N VAL A 124 4.91 -12.89 0.73
CA VAL A 124 5.86 -11.77 0.64
C VAL A 124 6.77 -12.00 -0.56
N VAL A 125 6.82 -11.04 -1.47
CA VAL A 125 7.73 -11.09 -2.62
C VAL A 125 9.02 -10.34 -2.26
N ASP A 126 10.08 -11.10 -1.96
CA ASP A 126 11.43 -10.55 -1.82
C ASP A 126 12.03 -10.33 -3.21
N ARG A 127 12.37 -9.09 -3.56
CA ARG A 127 12.97 -8.78 -4.88
C ARG A 127 14.45 -9.14 -4.92
N LYS A 128 14.86 -9.92 -5.92
CA LYS A 128 16.26 -10.37 -6.13
C LYS A 128 17.29 -9.24 -6.21
N TRP A 129 16.92 -8.04 -6.69
CA TRP A 129 17.87 -6.91 -6.79
C TRP A 129 18.25 -6.34 -5.41
N TYR A 130 17.39 -6.51 -4.40
CA TYR A 130 17.68 -6.12 -3.02
C TYR A 130 18.91 -6.89 -2.49
N ASN A 131 19.04 -8.16 -2.86
CA ASN A 131 20.19 -8.99 -2.50
C ASN A 131 21.41 -8.77 -3.41
N ARG A 132 21.28 -8.03 -4.54
CA ARG A 132 22.38 -7.81 -5.49
C ARG A 132 23.32 -6.68 -5.10
N ILE A 133 22.88 -5.75 -4.26
CA ILE A 133 23.78 -4.72 -3.70
C ILE A 133 24.44 -5.34 -2.48
N VAL A 134 25.72 -5.69 -2.60
CA VAL A 134 26.51 -6.27 -1.50
C VAL A 134 26.41 -5.37 -0.27
N GLY A 135 25.82 -5.92 0.80
CA GLY A 135 25.65 -5.29 2.11
C GLY A 135 24.59 -4.19 2.23
N PHE A 136 23.84 -3.84 1.18
CA PHE A 136 22.71 -2.92 1.35
C PHE A 136 21.53 -3.68 1.95
N ARG A 137 21.42 -3.60 3.29
CA ARG A 137 20.36 -4.23 4.09
C ARG A 137 20.25 -5.77 3.99
N SER A 138 21.38 -6.47 3.85
CA SER A 138 21.43 -7.93 4.04
C SER A 138 20.88 -8.30 5.42
N LYS A 139 20.11 -9.39 5.53
CA LYS A 139 19.64 -9.90 6.84
C LYS A 139 20.78 -10.49 7.67
N ASP A 140 21.89 -10.83 7.04
CA ASP A 140 23.08 -11.37 7.68
C ASP A 140 24.07 -10.25 8.06
N PRO A 141 24.39 -10.06 9.36
CA PRO A 141 25.31 -9.04 9.84
C PRO A 141 26.70 -9.12 9.18
N LEU A 142 27.18 -10.32 8.87
CA LEU A 142 28.53 -10.52 8.35
C LEU A 142 28.68 -9.92 6.94
N HIS A 143 27.64 -10.05 6.13
CA HIS A 143 27.55 -9.45 4.80
C HIS A 143 27.53 -7.92 4.84
N MET A 144 26.97 -7.31 5.90
CA MET A 144 27.03 -5.85 6.07
C MET A 144 28.46 -5.39 6.41
N VAL A 145 29.14 -6.07 7.33
CA VAL A 145 30.50 -5.72 7.75
C VAL A 145 31.48 -5.79 6.58
N ILE A 146 31.41 -6.86 5.78
CA ILE A 146 32.27 -7.02 4.59
C ILE A 146 32.02 -5.88 3.60
N ALA A 147 30.75 -5.55 3.32
CA ALA A 147 30.44 -4.48 2.39
C ALA A 147 30.96 -3.13 2.88
N THR A 148 30.79 -2.81 4.16
CA THR A 148 31.33 -1.59 4.76
C THR A 148 32.85 -1.51 4.60
N ALA A 149 33.57 -2.60 4.84
CA ALA A 149 35.02 -2.65 4.66
C ALA A 149 35.42 -2.42 3.19
N VAL A 150 34.70 -3.01 2.24
CA VAL A 150 34.95 -2.81 0.79
C VAL A 150 34.69 -1.36 0.39
N TYR A 151 33.57 -0.76 0.81
CA TYR A 151 33.26 0.64 0.51
C TYR A 151 34.30 1.60 1.11
N ALA A 152 34.72 1.36 2.36
CA ALA A 152 35.75 2.16 3.01
C ALA A 152 37.10 2.06 2.27
N ALA A 153 37.49 0.86 1.82
CA ALA A 153 38.70 0.66 1.05
C ALA A 153 38.68 1.38 -0.31
N ILE A 154 37.54 1.34 -1.02
CA ILE A 154 37.37 2.05 -2.30
C ILE A 154 37.47 3.56 -2.09
N ILE A 155 36.81 4.10 -1.06
CA ILE A 155 36.88 5.53 -0.73
C ILE A 155 38.32 5.94 -0.38
N PHE A 156 39.01 5.14 0.44
CA PHE A 156 40.39 5.39 0.82
C PHE A 156 41.34 5.38 -0.39
N LEU A 157 41.20 4.40 -1.28
CA LEU A 157 41.98 4.34 -2.52
C LEU A 157 41.67 5.54 -3.42
N TYR A 158 40.41 5.92 -3.57
CA TYR A 158 40.04 7.09 -4.35
C TYR A 158 40.71 8.37 -3.81
N PHE A 159 40.66 8.60 -2.49
CA PHE A 159 41.36 9.73 -1.88
C PHE A 159 42.87 9.66 -2.08
N LYS A 160 43.50 8.50 -1.92
CA LYS A 160 44.95 8.35 -2.08
C LYS A 160 45.46 8.63 -3.50
N TYR A 161 44.67 8.33 -4.52
CA TYR A 161 45.10 8.39 -5.93
C TYR A 161 44.62 9.65 -6.67
N PHE A 162 43.58 10.32 -6.17
CA PHE A 162 42.98 11.49 -6.83
C PHE A 162 43.04 12.79 -6.01
N PHE A 163 43.50 12.75 -4.77
CA PHE A 163 43.80 13.90 -3.92
C PHE A 163 45.19 13.76 -3.31
#